data_AF-A0A9X0CU23-F1
#
_entry.id   AF-A0A9X0CU23-F1
#
_cell.length_a   1.000
_cell.length_b   1.000
_cell.length_c   1.000
_cell.angle_alpha   90.00
_cell.angle_beta   90.00
_cell.angle_gamma   90.00
#
_symmetry.space_group_name_H-M   'P 1'
#
loop_
_entity.id
_entity.type
_entity.pdbx_description
1 polymer ?
#
loop_
_entity_poly.entity_id
_entity_poly.type
_entity_poly.pdbx_seq_one_letter_code
_entity_poly.pdbx_strand_id
1 'polypeptide(L)'
;MWIMDCRSNRTEFPRSFFRGAPEGIWWAFVTSTTVGYGDRCPRGVLSRVFAIAWTMCGLVIIAILTGKIATVLTDFGYAGPYISLYGAEVAAIVNNSDFRLGVRKNARMNTVRNYMTYEEISQALGDKEVKGALVDLYVLSSHKHLFDDPRFRIVRVYDYKASYGVVLAGHSMKLEKCFTGHIKAHAESVFKNIEENVKILREPDQSPGEQQSTGLFDANSSQFITAVIIFTTLLALAWVLGIIYEIRRKKTSKVLKQSRDLKKEMFPILECFLTRTKEKMKVISKRHRQERCHVMRVEKEHDQQAATAVNKYYQVLSLRDITQEWSPRPTALSVKSMEVSLTNKKIRTIQRYGPLMR
;
A
#
# COMPACT_ATOMS: atom_id res chain seq x y z
N MET A 1 2.93 -7.52 -3.67
CA MET A 1 3.03 -8.99 -3.59
C MET A 1 3.64 -9.52 -2.27
N TRP A 2 4.96 -9.64 -2.12
CA TRP A 2 5.63 -10.45 -1.04
C TRP A 2 4.99 -10.38 0.36
N ILE A 3 4.71 -9.18 0.90
CA ILE A 3 4.15 -8.98 2.26
C ILE A 3 2.86 -9.79 2.47
N MET A 4 2.02 -9.91 1.45
CA MET A 4 0.70 -10.56 1.53
C MET A 4 0.80 -12.09 1.52
N ASP A 5 1.67 -12.68 0.70
CA ASP A 5 1.72 -14.14 0.51
C ASP A 5 2.83 -14.85 1.31
N CYS A 6 3.86 -14.15 1.81
CA CYS A 6 4.98 -14.76 2.57
C CYS A 6 4.54 -15.49 3.86
N ARG A 7 3.33 -15.22 4.36
CA ARG A 7 2.74 -15.97 5.47
C ARG A 7 2.23 -17.35 5.03
N SER A 8 1.65 -17.42 3.83
CA SER A 8 0.93 -18.55 3.22
C SER A 8 1.87 -19.39 2.35
N ASN A 9 2.35 -18.83 1.24
CA ASN A 9 3.18 -19.50 0.24
C ASN A 9 4.68 -19.43 0.57
N ARG A 10 5.12 -20.23 1.53
CA ARG A 10 6.51 -20.20 2.04
C ARG A 10 7.55 -20.81 1.08
N THR A 11 7.10 -21.61 0.10
CA THR A 11 7.93 -22.27 -0.91
C THR A 11 8.38 -21.30 -2.00
N GLU A 12 7.45 -20.46 -2.48
CA GLU A 12 7.71 -19.51 -3.57
C GLU A 12 8.07 -18.10 -3.07
N PHE A 13 7.55 -17.71 -1.90
CA PHE A 13 7.82 -16.41 -1.27
C PHE A 13 8.38 -16.61 0.16
N PRO A 14 9.70 -16.83 0.30
CA PRO A 14 10.31 -17.10 1.60
C PRO A 14 10.17 -15.91 2.56
N ARG A 15 9.99 -16.20 3.85
CA ARG A 15 9.75 -15.20 4.92
C ARG A 15 10.92 -14.27 5.24
N SER A 16 12.09 -14.47 4.65
CA SER A 16 13.24 -13.58 4.79
C SER A 16 13.19 -12.46 3.76
N PHE A 17 13.13 -11.21 4.20
CA PHE A 17 12.96 -10.04 3.32
C PHE A 17 13.94 -10.06 2.13
N PHE A 18 15.25 -10.16 2.41
CA PHE A 18 16.31 -10.19 1.39
C PHE A 18 16.24 -11.34 0.38
N ARG A 19 15.51 -12.43 0.67
CA ARG A 19 15.36 -13.59 -0.23
C ARG A 19 13.96 -13.75 -0.81
N GLY A 20 13.01 -12.89 -0.43
CA GLY A 20 11.60 -12.97 -0.85
C GLY A 20 11.06 -11.68 -1.46
N ALA A 21 11.66 -10.53 -1.15
CA ALA A 21 11.37 -9.27 -1.82
C ALA A 21 11.80 -9.27 -3.30
N PRO A 22 12.99 -9.78 -3.70
CA PRO A 22 13.35 -9.88 -5.11
C PRO A 22 12.35 -10.75 -5.91
N GLU A 23 11.97 -11.89 -5.34
CA GLU A 23 10.95 -12.80 -5.91
C GLU A 23 9.59 -12.10 -6.12
N GLY A 24 9.21 -11.25 -5.16
CA GLY A 24 7.99 -10.44 -5.23
C GLY A 24 8.06 -9.26 -6.21
N ILE A 25 9.26 -8.81 -6.59
CA ILE A 25 9.51 -7.80 -7.62
C ILE A 25 9.53 -8.46 -9.00
N TRP A 26 10.22 -9.60 -9.14
CA TRP A 26 10.23 -10.42 -10.35
C TRP A 26 8.82 -10.80 -10.79
N TRP A 27 8.01 -11.34 -9.87
CA TRP A 27 6.60 -11.63 -10.12
C TRP A 27 5.81 -10.39 -10.58
N ALA A 28 6.03 -9.24 -9.95
CA ALA A 28 5.32 -8.01 -10.28
C ALA A 28 5.70 -7.49 -11.68
N PHE A 29 6.98 -7.58 -12.05
CA PHE A 29 7.49 -7.24 -13.39
C PHE A 29 6.90 -8.15 -14.46
N VAL A 30 7.07 -9.47 -14.34
CA VAL A 30 6.58 -10.49 -15.29
C VAL A 30 5.05 -10.45 -15.46
N THR A 31 4.32 -10.09 -14.40
CA THR A 31 2.87 -9.90 -14.45
C THR A 31 2.49 -8.57 -15.10
N SER A 32 3.23 -7.48 -14.82
CA SER A 32 2.95 -6.15 -15.38
C SER A 32 3.31 -6.04 -16.87
N THR A 33 4.25 -6.84 -17.38
CA THR A 33 4.57 -6.94 -18.81
C THR A 33 3.69 -7.95 -19.55
N THR A 34 2.69 -8.54 -18.88
CA THR A 34 1.80 -9.61 -19.39
C THR A 34 2.48 -10.91 -19.84
N VAL A 35 3.80 -11.05 -19.65
CA VAL A 35 4.58 -12.24 -20.06
C VAL A 35 4.19 -13.49 -19.25
N GLY A 36 3.90 -13.33 -17.96
CA GLY A 36 3.14 -14.33 -17.19
C GLY A 36 3.74 -15.75 -17.08
N TYR A 37 5.06 -15.91 -16.91
CA TYR A 37 5.75 -17.21 -16.88
C TYR A 37 5.17 -18.29 -15.93
N GLY A 38 4.36 -17.92 -14.93
CA GLY A 38 3.70 -18.87 -14.02
C GLY A 38 4.63 -19.52 -12.99
N ASP A 39 5.90 -19.12 -12.93
CA ASP A 39 6.94 -19.64 -12.03
C ASP A 39 6.66 -19.36 -10.55
N ARG A 40 5.87 -18.32 -10.25
CA ARG A 40 5.39 -17.95 -8.91
C ARG A 40 3.92 -17.54 -8.96
N CYS A 41 3.11 -18.06 -8.05
CA CYS A 41 1.66 -17.91 -8.05
C CYS A 41 1.11 -17.46 -6.67
N PRO A 42 0.23 -16.43 -6.61
CA PRO A 42 -0.43 -16.03 -5.37
C PRO A 42 -1.35 -17.12 -4.82
N ARG A 43 -1.01 -17.68 -3.65
CA ARG A 43 -1.84 -18.73 -3.00
C ARG A 43 -2.82 -18.16 -1.97
N GLY A 44 -2.43 -17.15 -1.19
CA GLY A 44 -3.31 -16.50 -0.21
C GLY A 44 -4.38 -15.61 -0.83
N VAL A 45 -5.61 -15.62 -0.30
CA VAL A 45 -6.77 -14.87 -0.83
C VAL A 45 -6.46 -13.38 -1.06
N LEU A 46 -5.89 -12.70 -0.05
CA LEU A 46 -5.46 -11.30 -0.15
C LEU A 46 -4.46 -11.05 -1.30
N SER A 47 -3.55 -11.99 -1.54
CA SER A 47 -2.56 -11.88 -2.62
C SER A 47 -3.17 -12.08 -4.01
N ARG A 48 -4.27 -12.85 -4.12
CA ARG A 48 -5.03 -13.02 -5.38
C ARG A 48 -5.84 -11.78 -5.71
N VAL A 49 -6.52 -11.17 -4.73
CA VAL A 49 -7.22 -9.89 -4.91
C VAL A 49 -6.24 -8.78 -5.31
N PHE A 50 -5.07 -8.71 -4.65
CA PHE A 50 -4.00 -7.80 -5.06
C PHE A 50 -3.52 -8.08 -6.50
N ALA A 51 -3.38 -9.35 -6.90
CA ALA A 51 -2.93 -9.69 -8.25
C ALA A 51 -3.90 -9.26 -9.34
N ILE A 52 -5.21 -9.36 -9.11
CA ILE A 52 -6.25 -8.87 -10.04
C ILE A 52 -6.19 -7.35 -10.19
N ALA A 53 -5.99 -6.61 -9.09
CA ALA A 53 -5.80 -5.16 -9.16
C ALA A 53 -4.47 -4.78 -9.87
N TRP A 54 -3.41 -5.57 -9.66
CA TRP A 54 -2.10 -5.35 -10.29
C TRP A 54 -2.11 -5.58 -11.80
N THR A 55 -2.77 -6.64 -12.29
CA THR A 55 -2.88 -6.88 -13.74
C THR A 55 -3.68 -5.79 -14.45
N MET A 56 -4.78 -5.32 -13.86
CA MET A 56 -5.56 -4.19 -14.40
C MET A 56 -4.72 -2.91 -14.48
N CYS A 57 -3.89 -2.63 -13.46
CA CYS A 57 -2.97 -1.49 -13.49
C CYS A 57 -1.89 -1.65 -14.58
N GLY A 58 -1.30 -2.84 -14.73
CA GLY A 58 -0.31 -3.12 -15.78
C GLY A 58 -0.87 -2.94 -17.20
N LEU A 59 -2.10 -3.39 -17.46
CA LEU A 59 -2.77 -3.19 -18.74
C LEU A 59 -2.97 -1.70 -19.08
N VAL A 60 -3.38 -0.89 -18.09
CA VAL A 60 -3.52 0.57 -18.27
C VAL A 60 -2.17 1.21 -18.58
N ILE A 61 -1.10 0.82 -17.89
CA ILE A 61 0.27 1.33 -18.15
C ILE A 61 0.74 0.98 -19.57
N ILE A 62 0.52 -0.25 -20.04
CA ILE A 62 0.87 -0.68 -21.40
C ILE A 62 0.05 0.10 -22.45
N ALA A 63 -1.24 0.33 -22.20
CA ALA A 63 -2.09 1.12 -23.10
C ALA A 63 -1.62 2.58 -23.22
N ILE A 64 -1.25 3.22 -22.09
CA ILE A 64 -0.69 4.57 -22.07
C ILE A 64 0.65 4.64 -22.82
N LEU A 65 1.54 3.67 -22.59
CA LEU A 65 2.85 3.60 -23.27
C LEU A 65 2.67 3.43 -24.78
N THR A 66 1.79 2.52 -25.20
CA THR A 66 1.45 2.30 -26.62
C THR A 66 0.86 3.57 -27.24
N GLY A 67 -0.04 4.25 -26.52
CA GLY A 67 -0.60 5.53 -26.93
C GLY A 67 0.46 6.60 -27.15
N LYS A 68 1.36 6.83 -26.18
CA LYS A 68 2.45 7.81 -26.31
C LYS A 68 3.47 7.46 -27.41
N ILE A 69 3.73 6.17 -27.66
CA ILE A 69 4.56 5.75 -28.80
C ILE A 69 3.85 6.09 -30.12
N ALA A 70 2.54 5.84 -30.22
CA ALA A 70 1.76 6.25 -31.38
C ALA A 70 1.74 7.77 -31.55
N THR A 71 1.59 8.56 -30.48
CA THR A 71 1.71 10.03 -30.49
C THR A 71 3.02 10.49 -31.13
N VAL A 72 4.15 9.99 -30.61
CA VAL A 72 5.49 10.41 -31.04
C VAL A 72 5.76 9.98 -32.50
N LEU A 73 5.28 8.79 -32.89
CA LEU A 73 5.38 8.33 -34.28
C LEU A 73 4.49 9.15 -35.23
N THR A 74 3.29 9.54 -34.79
CA THR A 74 2.40 10.48 -35.49
C THR A 74 3.08 11.83 -35.65
N ASP A 75 3.74 12.35 -34.61
CA ASP A 75 4.44 13.63 -34.69
C ASP A 75 5.64 13.59 -35.64
N PHE A 76 6.41 12.49 -35.68
CA PHE A 76 7.43 12.29 -36.72
C PHE A 76 6.86 12.19 -38.15
N GLY A 77 5.58 11.84 -38.32
CA GLY A 77 4.89 11.81 -39.62
C GLY A 77 4.19 13.12 -40.00
N TYR A 78 3.65 13.87 -39.03
CA TYR A 78 2.91 15.11 -39.24
C TYR A 78 3.79 16.37 -39.12
N ALA A 79 4.91 16.31 -38.39
CA ALA A 79 6.00 17.27 -38.52
C ALA A 79 6.79 16.96 -39.80
N GLY A 80 6.15 17.22 -40.96
CA GLY A 80 6.86 17.36 -42.23
C GLY A 80 8.05 18.30 -42.01
N PRO A 81 9.25 17.93 -42.49
CA PRO A 81 10.52 18.38 -41.92
C PRO A 81 10.57 19.89 -41.83
N TYR A 82 10.82 20.42 -40.62
CA TYR A 82 10.87 21.85 -40.29
C TYR A 82 11.29 22.67 -41.51
N ILE A 83 10.34 23.41 -42.10
CA ILE A 83 10.57 24.07 -43.38
C ILE A 83 11.57 25.20 -43.16
N SER A 84 12.85 24.85 -43.31
CA SER A 84 13.96 25.76 -43.26
C SER A 84 13.75 26.77 -44.37
N LEU A 85 13.53 28.03 -43.98
CA LEU A 85 13.37 29.12 -44.94
C LEU A 85 14.58 29.18 -45.89
N TYR A 86 15.77 28.80 -45.42
CA TYR A 86 16.96 28.65 -46.25
C TYR A 86 16.72 27.61 -47.36
N GLY A 87 16.66 28.07 -48.62
CA GLY A 87 16.51 27.23 -49.81
C GLY A 87 15.10 26.70 -50.08
N ALA A 88 14.12 26.91 -49.19
CA ALA A 88 12.72 26.58 -49.46
C ALA A 88 12.09 27.58 -50.44
N GLU A 89 11.15 27.11 -51.26
CA GLU A 89 10.37 27.94 -52.18
C GLU A 89 9.14 28.51 -51.46
N VAL A 90 9.09 29.83 -51.37
CA VAL A 90 8.20 30.56 -50.46
C VAL A 90 7.49 31.70 -51.20
N ALA A 91 6.17 31.80 -51.03
CA ALA A 91 5.37 32.92 -51.49
C ALA A 91 5.38 34.09 -50.47
N ALA A 92 5.44 35.32 -50.97
CA ALA A 92 5.18 36.55 -50.21
C ALA A 92 4.88 37.67 -51.20
N ILE A 93 4.13 38.70 -50.79
CA ILE A 93 3.83 39.84 -51.66
C ILE A 93 5.12 40.59 -52.00
N VAL A 94 5.35 40.81 -53.30
CA VAL A 94 6.59 41.38 -53.83
C VAL A 94 6.93 42.72 -53.18
N ASN A 95 8.21 42.94 -52.89
CA ASN A 95 8.77 44.16 -52.29
C ASN A 95 8.33 44.47 -50.83
N ASN A 96 7.35 43.75 -50.26
CA ASN A 96 6.88 43.95 -48.89
C ASN A 96 7.91 43.52 -47.81
N SER A 97 7.64 43.83 -46.54
CA SER A 97 8.35 43.32 -45.35
C SER A 97 8.64 41.83 -45.43
N ASP A 98 7.63 41.05 -45.79
CA ASP A 98 7.59 39.59 -45.69
C ASP A 98 8.51 38.96 -46.76
N PHE A 99 8.48 39.52 -47.97
CA PHE A 99 9.40 39.18 -49.06
C PHE A 99 10.84 39.54 -48.70
N ARG A 100 11.07 40.74 -48.14
CA ARG A 100 12.40 41.17 -47.67
C ARG A 100 12.92 40.29 -46.53
N LEU A 101 12.05 39.78 -45.66
CA LEU A 101 12.39 38.82 -44.61
C LEU A 101 12.78 37.46 -45.20
N GLY A 102 12.04 36.96 -46.18
CA GLY A 102 12.36 35.72 -46.91
C GLY A 102 13.73 35.79 -47.59
N VAL A 103 14.01 36.87 -48.33
CA VAL A 103 15.33 37.12 -48.95
C VAL A 103 16.44 37.17 -47.88
N ARG A 104 16.25 37.88 -46.76
CA ARG A 104 17.20 37.93 -45.62
C ARG A 104 17.44 36.58 -44.93
N LYS A 105 16.59 35.58 -45.19
CA LYS A 105 16.72 34.20 -44.68
C LYS A 105 17.16 33.22 -45.77
N ASN A 106 17.56 33.71 -46.95
CA ASN A 106 17.93 32.93 -48.13
C ASN A 106 16.83 31.99 -48.63
N ALA A 107 15.56 32.41 -48.53
CA ALA A 107 14.45 31.72 -49.17
C ALA A 107 14.41 31.96 -50.67
N ARG A 108 13.95 30.95 -51.42
CA ARG A 108 13.67 31.05 -52.85
C ARG A 108 12.30 31.70 -53.04
N MET A 109 12.29 33.03 -53.08
CA MET A 109 11.07 33.77 -53.40
C MET A 109 10.66 33.51 -54.85
N ASN A 110 9.39 33.22 -55.12
CA ASN A 110 8.92 32.97 -56.49
C ASN A 110 8.82 34.29 -57.29
N THR A 111 9.91 34.67 -57.96
CA THR A 111 10.00 35.84 -58.84
C THR A 111 9.44 35.61 -60.25
N VAL A 112 8.77 34.47 -60.51
CA VAL A 112 8.13 34.17 -61.79
C VAL A 112 6.67 34.58 -61.77
N ARG A 113 5.90 34.14 -60.76
CA ARG A 113 4.51 34.61 -60.56
C ARG A 113 4.44 36.04 -60.01
N ASN A 114 5.42 36.47 -59.20
CA ASN A 114 5.47 37.81 -58.58
C ASN A 114 4.18 38.19 -57.85
N TYR A 115 3.82 37.41 -56.82
CA TYR A 115 2.56 37.55 -56.07
C TYR A 115 2.27 38.98 -55.62
N MET A 116 1.08 39.48 -55.95
CA MET A 116 0.60 40.84 -55.62
C MET A 116 -0.56 40.82 -54.60
N THR A 117 -1.28 39.71 -54.49
CA THR A 117 -2.46 39.56 -53.61
C THR A 117 -2.31 38.36 -52.67
N TYR A 118 -3.11 38.31 -51.59
CA TYR A 118 -3.08 37.16 -50.64
C TYR A 118 -3.86 35.96 -51.18
N GLU A 119 -4.80 36.21 -52.09
CA GLU A 119 -5.60 35.25 -52.84
C GLU A 119 -4.71 34.40 -53.75
N GLU A 120 -3.80 35.01 -54.51
CA GLU A 120 -2.80 34.29 -55.32
C GLU A 120 -1.87 33.43 -54.46
N ILE A 121 -1.52 33.89 -53.24
CA ILE A 121 -0.66 33.17 -52.29
C ILE A 121 -1.40 31.96 -51.71
N SER A 122 -2.66 32.14 -51.30
CA SER A 122 -3.53 31.05 -50.83
C SER A 122 -3.75 30.00 -51.92
N GLN A 123 -4.00 30.44 -53.16
CA GLN A 123 -4.10 29.51 -54.30
C GLN A 123 -2.78 28.75 -54.54
N ALA A 124 -1.64 29.43 -54.60
CA ALA A 124 -0.34 28.79 -54.84
C ALA A 124 0.06 27.80 -53.74
N LEU A 125 -0.36 28.03 -52.49
CA LEU A 125 -0.28 27.05 -51.39
C LEU A 125 -1.21 25.85 -51.63
N GLY A 126 -2.46 26.10 -52.03
CA GLY A 126 -3.47 25.07 -52.28
C GLY A 126 -3.13 24.14 -53.44
N ASP A 127 -2.56 24.72 -54.51
CA ASP A 127 -2.08 24.04 -55.72
C ASP A 127 -0.67 23.42 -55.53
N LYS A 128 -0.04 23.65 -54.36
CA LYS A 128 1.31 23.16 -53.97
C LYS A 128 2.46 23.64 -54.86
N GLU A 129 2.32 24.81 -55.48
CA GLU A 129 3.42 25.46 -56.23
C GLU A 129 4.55 25.96 -55.33
N VAL A 130 4.24 26.27 -54.07
CA VAL A 130 5.19 26.74 -53.06
C VAL A 130 5.13 25.85 -51.82
N LYS A 131 6.25 25.74 -51.10
CA LYS A 131 6.35 24.93 -49.87
C LYS A 131 5.77 25.63 -48.64
N GLY A 132 5.56 26.94 -48.74
CA GLY A 132 4.98 27.77 -47.69
C GLY A 132 4.85 29.22 -48.14
N ALA A 133 4.33 30.07 -47.25
CA ALA A 133 4.24 31.51 -47.46
C ALA A 133 4.75 32.27 -46.24
N LEU A 134 5.21 33.50 -46.46
CA LEU A 134 5.41 34.50 -45.42
C LEU A 134 4.31 35.54 -45.57
N VAL A 135 3.50 35.63 -44.52
CA VAL A 135 2.38 36.57 -44.38
C VAL A 135 2.46 37.14 -42.96
N ASP A 136 2.39 38.46 -42.85
CA ASP A 136 2.33 39.14 -41.55
C ASP A 136 1.15 38.65 -40.69
N LEU A 137 1.41 38.44 -39.39
CA LEU A 137 0.49 37.83 -38.43
C LEU A 137 -0.82 38.61 -38.26
N TYR A 138 -0.78 39.94 -38.32
CA TYR A 138 -1.97 40.79 -38.21
C TYR A 138 -2.82 40.70 -39.48
N VAL A 139 -2.17 40.56 -40.64
CA VAL A 139 -2.84 40.39 -41.93
C VAL A 139 -3.44 38.98 -42.08
N LEU A 140 -2.74 37.97 -41.57
CA LEU A 140 -3.24 36.59 -41.48
C LEU A 140 -4.52 36.49 -40.64
N SER A 141 -4.63 37.28 -39.56
CA SER A 141 -5.87 37.37 -38.76
C SER A 141 -7.01 38.07 -39.50
N SER A 142 -6.76 39.10 -40.32
CA SER A 142 -7.82 39.82 -41.04
C SER A 142 -8.28 39.04 -42.29
N HIS A 143 -7.37 38.37 -42.98
CA HIS A 143 -7.65 37.55 -44.16
C HIS A 143 -7.91 36.08 -43.81
N LYS A 144 -8.45 35.81 -42.61
CA LYS A 144 -8.66 34.44 -42.10
C LYS A 144 -9.37 33.55 -43.12
N HIS A 145 -10.37 34.07 -43.84
CA HIS A 145 -11.12 33.34 -44.87
C HIS A 145 -10.27 32.75 -46.02
N LEU A 146 -9.07 33.27 -46.27
CA LEU A 146 -8.13 32.73 -47.26
C LEU A 146 -7.19 31.64 -46.69
N PHE A 147 -7.06 31.57 -45.36
CA PHE A 147 -6.03 30.76 -44.67
C PHE A 147 -6.59 29.80 -43.60
N ASP A 148 -7.92 29.73 -43.44
CA ASP A 148 -8.64 28.80 -42.55
C ASP A 148 -8.85 27.40 -43.14
N ASP A 149 -8.32 27.14 -44.34
CA ASP A 149 -8.39 25.84 -45.02
C ASP A 149 -7.59 24.79 -44.22
N PRO A 150 -8.15 23.61 -43.90
CA PRO A 150 -7.47 22.57 -43.13
C PRO A 150 -6.22 21.99 -43.80
N ARG A 151 -5.94 22.33 -45.07
CA ARG A 151 -4.66 22.05 -45.75
C ARG A 151 -3.51 22.95 -45.29
N PHE A 152 -3.81 24.10 -44.68
CA PHE A 152 -2.81 25.09 -44.28
C PHE A 152 -2.58 25.09 -42.76
N ARG A 153 -1.36 25.45 -42.33
CA ARG A 153 -0.99 25.56 -40.92
C ARG A 153 0.12 26.58 -40.72
N ILE A 154 0.04 27.35 -39.64
CA ILE A 154 1.17 28.15 -39.14
C ILE A 154 2.23 27.18 -38.62
N VAL A 155 3.31 26.98 -39.38
CA VAL A 155 4.43 26.10 -39.01
C VAL A 155 5.39 26.81 -38.04
N ARG A 156 5.55 28.13 -38.19
CA ARG A 156 6.45 28.96 -37.37
C ARG A 156 6.10 30.44 -37.53
N VAL A 157 6.20 31.21 -36.45
CA VAL A 157 6.21 32.68 -36.46
C VAL A 157 7.66 33.15 -36.29
N TYR A 158 8.09 34.09 -37.12
CA TYR A 158 9.39 34.73 -36.96
C TYR A 158 9.22 36.04 -36.20
N ASP A 159 9.74 36.13 -34.97
CA ASP A 159 9.89 37.42 -34.27
C ASP A 159 10.79 38.33 -35.11
N TYR A 160 10.16 39.26 -35.82
CA TYR A 160 10.79 40.33 -36.56
C TYR A 160 10.23 41.64 -36.03
N LYS A 161 11.11 42.55 -35.61
CA LYS A 161 10.71 43.83 -35.01
C LYS A 161 10.22 44.80 -36.08
N ALA A 162 8.98 44.57 -36.52
CA ALA A 162 8.18 45.52 -37.28
C ALA A 162 7.84 46.75 -36.44
N SER A 163 7.44 47.83 -37.11
CA SER A 163 6.79 48.98 -36.46
C SER A 163 5.84 49.59 -37.47
N TYR A 164 4.55 49.33 -37.31
CA TYR A 164 3.50 49.98 -38.11
C TYR A 164 3.40 51.44 -37.68
N GLY A 165 3.24 52.35 -38.64
CA GLY A 165 3.21 53.79 -38.39
C GLY A 165 2.74 54.58 -39.60
N VAL A 166 2.34 55.82 -39.37
CA VAL A 166 1.85 56.73 -40.41
C VAL A 166 3.00 57.61 -40.90
N VAL A 167 3.27 57.59 -42.21
CA VAL A 167 4.23 58.51 -42.83
C VAL A 167 3.55 59.85 -43.08
N LEU A 168 4.08 60.92 -42.48
CA LEU A 168 3.62 62.29 -42.68
C LEU A 168 4.59 63.04 -43.60
N ALA A 169 4.06 63.86 -44.51
CA ALA A 169 4.85 64.63 -45.47
C ALA A 169 4.39 66.09 -45.55
N GLY A 170 5.26 66.98 -46.04
CA GLY A 170 4.97 68.40 -46.21
C GLY A 170 4.52 69.09 -44.92
N HIS A 171 3.49 69.92 -45.00
CA HIS A 171 2.97 70.65 -43.84
C HIS A 171 2.42 69.74 -42.73
N SER A 172 1.96 68.53 -43.06
CA SER A 172 1.41 67.57 -42.11
C SER A 172 2.44 67.04 -41.10
N MET A 173 3.75 67.17 -41.36
CA MET A 173 4.80 66.82 -40.38
C MET A 173 4.66 67.60 -39.08
N LYS A 174 4.03 68.79 -39.08
CA LYS A 174 3.72 69.55 -37.85
C LYS A 174 2.83 68.77 -36.86
N LEU A 175 2.06 67.79 -37.35
CA LEU A 175 1.14 66.99 -36.55
C LEU A 175 1.83 65.78 -35.87
N GLU A 176 3.07 65.45 -36.23
CA GLU A 176 3.83 64.33 -35.66
C GLU A 176 3.78 64.34 -34.12
N LYS A 177 4.17 65.45 -33.50
CA LYS A 177 4.15 65.63 -32.04
C LYS A 177 2.75 65.46 -31.43
N CYS A 178 1.71 65.89 -32.14
CA CYS A 178 0.33 65.76 -31.68
C CYS A 178 -0.11 64.29 -31.69
N PHE A 179 0.16 63.56 -32.77
CA PHE A 179 -0.15 62.13 -32.86
C PHE A 179 0.67 61.31 -31.86
N THR A 180 1.99 61.54 -31.76
CA THR A 180 2.85 60.85 -30.78
C THR A 180 2.43 61.16 -29.33
N GLY A 181 2.03 62.39 -29.03
CA GLY A 181 1.50 62.77 -27.72
C GLY A 181 0.16 62.08 -27.42
N HIS A 182 -0.77 62.09 -28.38
CA HIS A 182 -2.09 61.47 -28.22
C HIS A 182 -2.00 59.95 -28.02
N ILE A 183 -1.20 59.25 -28.83
CA ILE A 183 -0.98 57.79 -28.71
C ILE A 183 -0.34 57.44 -27.37
N LYS A 184 0.61 58.24 -26.88
CA LYS A 184 1.22 58.02 -25.54
C LYS A 184 0.23 58.26 -24.40
N ALA A 185 -0.68 59.23 -24.54
CA ALA A 185 -1.68 59.55 -23.52
C ALA A 185 -2.85 58.55 -23.48
N HIS A 186 -3.22 57.95 -24.62
CA HIS A 186 -4.38 57.06 -24.76
C HIS A 186 -4.00 55.61 -25.10
N ALA A 187 -2.78 55.19 -24.73
CA ALA A 187 -2.20 53.91 -25.13
C ALA A 187 -3.12 52.70 -24.84
N GLU A 188 -3.78 52.67 -23.67
CA GLU A 188 -4.74 51.63 -23.29
C GLU A 188 -5.89 51.51 -24.30
N SER A 189 -6.55 52.62 -24.65
CA SER A 189 -7.65 52.62 -25.62
C SER A 189 -7.18 52.26 -27.03
N VAL A 190 -5.95 52.61 -27.40
CA VAL A 190 -5.36 52.24 -28.70
C VAL A 190 -5.08 50.73 -28.75
N PHE A 191 -4.46 50.16 -27.71
CA PHE A 191 -4.18 48.72 -27.66
C PHE A 191 -5.47 47.88 -27.58
N LYS A 192 -6.46 48.33 -26.80
CA LYS A 192 -7.77 47.67 -26.73
C LYS A 192 -8.47 47.63 -28.10
N ASN A 193 -8.48 48.75 -28.84
CA ASN A 193 -9.05 48.78 -30.19
C ASN A 193 -8.31 47.83 -31.16
N ILE A 194 -7.00 47.62 -30.98
CA ILE A 194 -6.22 46.66 -31.78
C ILE A 194 -6.61 45.22 -31.41
N GLU A 195 -6.72 44.89 -30.12
CA GLU A 195 -7.08 43.54 -29.66
C GLU A 195 -8.52 43.14 -30.04
N GLU A 196 -9.47 44.08 -30.03
CA GLU A 196 -10.85 43.83 -30.49
C GLU A 196 -10.96 43.60 -32.00
N ASN A 197 -10.02 44.14 -32.80
CA ASN A 197 -10.06 44.04 -34.28
C ASN A 197 -9.06 43.02 -34.86
N VAL A 198 -8.05 42.58 -34.11
CA VAL A 198 -7.07 41.58 -34.56
C VAL A 198 -6.90 40.47 -33.52
N LYS A 199 -7.19 39.23 -33.92
CA LYS A 199 -6.91 38.06 -33.08
C LYS A 199 -5.41 37.79 -33.12
N ILE A 200 -4.76 37.87 -31.95
CA ILE A 200 -3.34 37.54 -31.80
C ILE A 200 -3.16 36.02 -31.95
N LEU A 201 -3.01 35.58 -33.19
CA LEU A 201 -2.61 34.22 -33.54
C LEU A 201 -1.23 33.95 -32.93
N ARG A 202 -1.05 32.85 -32.20
CA ARG A 202 0.25 32.43 -31.66
C ARG A 202 0.84 31.31 -32.51
N GLU A 203 2.12 31.00 -32.31
CA GLU A 203 2.62 29.69 -32.74
C GLU A 203 1.76 28.60 -32.06
N PRO A 204 1.42 27.51 -32.75
CA PRO A 204 0.79 26.38 -32.08
C PRO A 204 1.82 25.79 -31.11
N ASP A 205 1.60 25.97 -29.80
CA ASP A 205 2.56 25.65 -28.73
C ASP A 205 3.06 24.19 -28.72
N GLN A 206 2.35 23.29 -29.41
CA GLN A 206 2.56 21.84 -29.41
C GLN A 206 2.24 21.20 -30.77
N SER A 207 2.65 19.94 -30.92
CA SER A 207 2.27 19.09 -32.06
C SER A 207 0.78 18.69 -32.01
N PRO A 208 0.17 18.25 -33.14
CA PRO A 208 -1.19 17.72 -33.13
C PRO A 208 -1.31 16.45 -32.29
N GLY A 209 -0.25 15.63 -32.24
CA GLY A 209 -0.18 14.45 -31.39
C GLY A 209 -0.23 14.84 -29.92
N GLU A 210 0.64 15.73 -29.45
CA GLU A 210 0.68 16.19 -28.05
C GLU A 210 -0.64 16.80 -27.60
N GLN A 211 -1.25 17.67 -28.43
CA GLN A 211 -2.54 18.31 -28.13
C GLN A 211 -3.69 17.30 -27.95
N GLN A 212 -3.71 16.20 -28.71
CA GLN A 212 -4.67 15.11 -28.50
C GLN A 212 -4.27 14.17 -27.35
N SER A 213 -2.99 14.04 -27.06
CA SER A 213 -2.42 12.99 -26.21
C SER A 213 -2.18 13.45 -24.78
N THR A 214 -3.24 13.94 -24.11
CA THR A 214 -3.37 14.28 -22.68
C THR A 214 -2.06 14.44 -21.88
N GLY A 215 -1.75 15.68 -21.47
CA GLY A 215 -0.53 16.06 -20.72
C GLY A 215 -0.31 15.41 -19.35
N LEU A 216 -1.19 14.49 -18.92
CA LEU A 216 -1.13 13.70 -17.68
C LEU A 216 0.19 12.93 -17.48
N PHE A 217 0.91 12.66 -18.57
CA PHE A 217 2.18 11.92 -18.59
C PHE A 217 3.32 12.67 -19.29
N ASP A 218 3.24 14.00 -19.40
CA ASP A 218 4.41 14.80 -19.76
C ASP A 218 5.38 14.84 -18.58
N ALA A 219 6.68 14.69 -18.84
CA ALA A 219 7.75 14.72 -17.85
C ALA A 219 7.83 16.08 -17.13
N ASN A 220 7.43 17.17 -17.79
CA ASN A 220 7.35 18.51 -17.20
C ASN A 220 6.04 18.75 -16.42
N SER A 221 5.06 17.83 -16.49
CA SER A 221 3.79 18.03 -15.79
C SER A 221 3.94 17.89 -14.28
N SER A 222 3.35 18.83 -13.54
CA SER A 222 3.33 18.81 -12.07
C SER A 222 2.67 17.54 -11.52
N GLN A 223 1.71 16.97 -12.24
CA GLN A 223 1.02 15.72 -11.91
C GLN A 223 1.96 14.51 -11.99
N PHE A 224 2.73 14.37 -13.08
CA PHE A 224 3.72 13.30 -13.23
C PHE A 224 4.83 13.40 -12.17
N ILE A 225 5.40 14.60 -11.99
CA ILE A 225 6.45 14.85 -10.98
C ILE A 225 5.95 14.50 -9.57
N THR A 226 4.74 14.93 -9.20
CA THR A 226 4.12 14.62 -7.91
C THR A 226 3.90 13.10 -7.74
N ALA A 227 3.41 12.41 -8.77
CA ALA A 227 3.22 10.96 -8.74
C ALA A 227 4.55 10.21 -8.54
N VAL A 228 5.62 10.60 -9.26
CA VAL A 228 6.96 10.00 -9.11
C VAL A 228 7.50 10.20 -7.68
N ILE A 229 7.32 11.39 -7.08
CA ILE A 229 7.73 11.66 -5.69
C ILE A 229 6.92 10.78 -4.71
N ILE A 230 5.61 10.62 -4.90
CA ILE A 230 4.77 9.76 -4.05
C ILE A 230 5.19 8.28 -4.18
N PHE A 231 5.40 7.75 -5.39
CA PHE A 231 5.79 6.36 -5.58
C PHE A 231 7.21 6.06 -5.06
N THR A 232 8.16 6.96 -5.25
CA THR A 232 9.55 6.77 -4.76
C THR A 232 9.63 6.84 -3.23
N THR A 233 8.94 7.79 -2.59
CA THR A 233 8.87 7.87 -1.11
C THR A 233 8.16 6.67 -0.49
N LEU A 234 7.06 6.21 -1.09
CA LEU A 234 6.33 5.01 -0.65
C LEU A 234 7.19 3.74 -0.80
N LEU A 235 7.94 3.61 -1.90
CA LEU A 235 8.86 2.49 -2.12
C LEU A 235 10.00 2.47 -1.09
N ALA A 236 10.61 3.62 -0.81
CA ALA A 236 11.66 3.75 0.21
C ALA A 236 11.14 3.37 1.61
N LEU A 237 9.95 3.87 1.98
CA LEU A 237 9.29 3.54 3.25
C LEU A 237 8.99 2.03 3.36
N ALA A 238 8.51 1.40 2.29
CA ALA A 238 8.28 -0.05 2.25
C ALA A 238 9.59 -0.85 2.43
N TRP A 239 10.71 -0.37 1.88
CA TRP A 239 12.03 -0.99 2.01
C TRP A 239 12.55 -0.91 3.46
N VAL A 240 12.44 0.26 4.09
CA VAL A 240 12.78 0.48 5.51
C VAL A 240 11.95 -0.43 6.43
N LEU A 241 10.63 -0.52 6.20
CA LEU A 241 9.76 -1.43 6.96
C LEU A 241 10.15 -2.92 6.76
N GLY A 242 10.59 -3.30 5.57
CA GLY A 242 11.10 -4.65 5.28
C GLY A 242 12.36 -5.00 6.07
N ILE A 243 13.30 -4.06 6.20
CA ILE A 243 14.52 -4.20 7.02
C ILE A 243 14.15 -4.32 8.51
N ILE A 244 13.28 -3.43 9.02
CA ILE A 244 12.81 -3.47 10.41
C ILE A 244 12.11 -4.80 10.73
N TYR A 245 11.30 -5.32 9.79
CA TYR A 245 10.67 -6.63 9.91
C TYR A 245 11.70 -7.77 10.00
N GLU A 246 12.72 -7.79 9.14
CA GLU A 246 13.74 -8.86 9.16
C GLU A 246 14.61 -8.79 10.43
N ILE A 247 14.94 -7.60 10.94
CA ILE A 247 15.63 -7.41 12.23
C ILE A 247 14.77 -7.97 13.38
N ARG A 248 13.49 -7.57 13.47
CA ARG A 248 12.55 -8.07 14.48
C ARG A 248 12.40 -9.59 14.38
N ARG A 249 12.22 -10.14 13.18
CA ARG A 249 12.12 -11.58 12.90
C ARG A 249 13.36 -12.35 13.34
N LYS A 250 14.57 -11.84 13.08
CA LYS A 250 15.83 -12.43 13.57
C LYS A 250 15.92 -12.42 15.10
N LYS A 251 15.52 -11.33 15.76
CA LYS A 251 15.48 -11.24 17.24
C LYS A 251 14.50 -12.26 17.83
N THR A 252 13.26 -12.31 17.36
CA THR A 252 12.24 -13.28 17.80
C THR A 252 12.66 -14.73 17.53
N SER A 253 13.34 -15.01 16.42
CA SER A 253 13.85 -16.36 16.12
C SER A 253 14.97 -16.81 17.07
N LYS A 254 15.82 -15.89 17.57
CA LYS A 254 16.81 -16.22 18.61
C LYS A 254 16.12 -16.58 19.92
N VAL A 255 15.15 -15.78 20.36
CA VAL A 255 14.35 -16.04 21.58
C VAL A 255 13.58 -17.36 21.48
N LEU A 256 12.95 -17.67 20.34
CA LEU A 256 12.25 -18.94 20.07
C LEU A 256 13.18 -20.16 19.94
N LYS A 257 14.50 -19.96 19.78
CA LYS A 257 15.49 -21.02 19.88
C LYS A 257 15.88 -21.21 21.36
N GLN A 258 16.33 -20.15 22.03
CA GLN A 258 16.70 -20.15 23.44
C GLN A 258 15.60 -20.72 24.35
N SER A 259 14.33 -20.34 24.14
CA SER A 259 13.18 -20.88 24.88
C SER A 259 12.95 -22.38 24.64
N ARG A 260 13.25 -22.89 23.43
CA ARG A 260 13.17 -24.32 23.14
C ARG A 260 14.32 -25.11 23.74
N ASP A 261 15.52 -24.54 23.73
CA ASP A 261 16.69 -25.20 24.30
C ASP A 261 16.59 -25.22 25.84
N LEU A 262 16.16 -24.13 26.49
CA LEU A 262 15.80 -24.10 27.92
C LEU A 262 14.71 -25.14 28.27
N LYS A 263 13.69 -25.32 27.42
CA LYS A 263 12.66 -26.35 27.63
C LYS A 263 13.23 -27.77 27.54
N LYS A 264 14.25 -28.02 26.70
CA LYS A 264 14.94 -29.32 26.65
C LYS A 264 15.77 -29.55 27.91
N GLU A 265 16.51 -28.54 28.37
CA GLU A 265 17.36 -28.62 29.57
C GLU A 265 16.55 -28.85 30.85
N MET A 266 15.38 -28.21 30.97
CA MET A 266 14.49 -28.38 32.12
C MET A 266 13.79 -29.75 32.16
N PHE A 267 13.60 -30.42 31.01
CA PHE A 267 12.87 -31.68 30.92
C PHE A 267 13.47 -32.84 31.75
N PRO A 268 14.77 -33.21 31.63
CA PRO A 268 15.35 -34.29 32.43
C PRO A 268 15.41 -33.96 33.94
N ILE A 269 15.56 -32.69 34.30
CA ILE A 269 15.51 -32.24 35.70
C ILE A 269 14.11 -32.50 36.29
N LEU A 270 13.06 -32.18 35.53
CA LEU A 270 11.68 -32.43 35.92
C LEU A 270 11.37 -33.93 36.04
N GLU A 271 11.82 -34.77 35.11
CA GLU A 271 11.64 -36.23 35.22
C GLU A 271 12.41 -36.83 36.39
N CYS A 272 13.64 -36.37 36.66
CA CYS A 272 14.41 -36.79 37.84
C CYS A 272 13.67 -36.43 39.15
N PHE A 273 13.13 -35.20 39.23
CA PHE A 273 12.34 -34.75 40.38
C PHE A 273 11.04 -35.56 40.56
N LEU A 274 10.28 -35.79 39.48
CA LEU A 274 9.06 -36.60 39.50
C LEU A 274 9.33 -38.07 39.86
N THR A 275 10.49 -38.60 39.49
CA THR A 275 10.90 -39.98 39.84
C THR A 275 11.28 -40.07 41.32
N ARG A 276 12.15 -39.18 41.80
CA ARG A 276 12.58 -39.11 43.22
C ARG A 276 11.40 -38.84 44.17
N THR A 277 10.43 -38.02 43.78
CA THR A 277 9.23 -37.76 44.60
C THR A 277 8.29 -38.95 44.65
N LYS A 278 8.01 -39.63 43.52
CA LYS A 278 7.26 -40.90 43.49
C LYS A 278 7.92 -41.98 44.34
N GLU A 279 9.24 -42.08 44.32
CA GLU A 279 10.01 -43.03 45.12
C GLU A 279 9.91 -42.73 46.63
N LYS A 280 10.16 -41.48 47.05
CA LYS A 280 9.97 -41.07 48.45
C LYS A 280 8.54 -41.29 48.94
N MET A 281 7.52 -41.00 48.12
CA MET A 281 6.12 -41.31 48.44
C MET A 281 5.87 -42.81 48.64
N LYS A 282 6.46 -43.68 47.82
CA LYS A 282 6.36 -45.14 48.00
C LYS A 282 6.99 -45.61 49.31
N VAL A 283 8.15 -45.06 49.69
CA VAL A 283 8.83 -45.38 50.96
C VAL A 283 7.99 -44.92 52.15
N ILE A 284 7.51 -43.67 52.15
CA ILE A 284 6.66 -43.11 53.21
C ILE A 284 5.35 -43.91 53.33
N SER A 285 4.72 -44.28 52.20
CA SER A 285 3.49 -45.08 52.19
C SER A 285 3.70 -46.48 52.79
N LYS A 286 4.81 -47.16 52.47
CA LYS A 286 5.20 -48.44 53.11
C LYS A 286 5.37 -48.27 54.62
N ARG A 287 6.13 -47.26 55.06
CA ARG A 287 6.41 -46.98 56.47
C ARG A 287 5.12 -46.68 57.25
N HIS A 288 4.28 -45.79 56.74
CA HIS A 288 3.00 -45.45 57.36
C HIS A 288 2.06 -46.67 57.45
N ARG A 289 2.09 -47.60 56.49
CA ARG A 289 1.36 -48.88 56.58
C ARG A 289 1.90 -49.78 57.69
N GLN A 290 3.23 -49.88 57.85
CA GLN A 290 3.86 -50.63 58.94
C GLN A 290 3.50 -50.03 60.31
N GLU A 291 3.60 -48.70 60.45
CA GLU A 291 3.26 -47.98 61.68
C GLU A 291 1.78 -48.16 62.04
N ARG A 292 0.85 -48.11 61.07
CA ARG A 292 -0.57 -48.44 61.32
C ARG A 292 -0.77 -49.90 61.76
N CYS A 293 -0.06 -50.86 61.15
CA CYS A 293 -0.11 -52.26 61.57
C CYS A 293 0.49 -52.49 62.96
N HIS A 294 1.46 -51.67 63.39
CA HIS A 294 2.00 -51.71 64.75
C HIS A 294 1.01 -51.17 65.77
N VAL A 295 0.39 -50.00 65.51
CA VAL A 295 -0.62 -49.39 66.39
C VAL A 295 -1.81 -50.33 66.59
N MET A 296 -2.38 -50.89 65.51
CA MET A 296 -3.49 -51.84 65.60
C MET A 296 -3.14 -53.14 66.36
N ARG A 297 -1.85 -53.48 66.48
CA ARG A 297 -1.41 -54.62 67.31
C ARG A 297 -1.38 -54.24 68.79
N VAL A 298 -0.78 -53.10 69.13
CA VAL A 298 -0.72 -52.58 70.51
C VAL A 298 -2.12 -52.28 71.06
N GLU A 299 -3.00 -51.75 70.23
CA GLU A 299 -4.42 -51.52 70.54
C GLU A 299 -5.13 -52.84 70.88
N LYS A 300 -4.93 -53.89 70.06
CA LYS A 300 -5.46 -55.24 70.34
C LYS A 300 -4.85 -55.90 71.58
N GLU A 301 -3.57 -55.67 71.87
CA GLU A 301 -2.90 -56.14 73.09
C GLU A 301 -3.49 -55.46 74.34
N HIS A 302 -3.80 -54.16 74.26
CA HIS A 302 -4.56 -53.45 75.30
C HIS A 302 -6.00 -53.98 75.45
N ASP A 303 -6.72 -54.25 74.36
CA ASP A 303 -8.07 -54.84 74.41
C ASP A 303 -8.06 -56.21 75.13
N GLN A 304 -7.04 -57.03 74.90
CA GLN A 304 -6.88 -58.32 75.58
C GLN A 304 -6.55 -58.17 77.08
N GLN A 305 -5.77 -57.15 77.46
CA GLN A 305 -5.53 -56.81 78.87
C GLN A 305 -6.82 -56.29 79.55
N ALA A 306 -7.61 -55.46 78.86
CA ALA A 306 -8.90 -54.99 79.35
C ALA A 306 -9.89 -56.15 79.53
N ALA A 307 -10.00 -57.05 78.55
CA ALA A 307 -10.88 -58.21 78.62
C ALA A 307 -10.52 -59.18 79.77
N THR A 308 -9.22 -59.40 80.02
CA THR A 308 -8.77 -60.23 81.14
C THR A 308 -8.95 -59.56 82.50
N ALA A 309 -8.78 -58.23 82.58
CA ALA A 309 -9.11 -57.47 83.79
C ALA A 309 -10.62 -57.53 84.10
N VAL A 310 -11.49 -57.38 83.09
CA VAL A 310 -12.95 -57.51 83.23
C VAL A 310 -13.34 -58.93 83.67
N ASN A 311 -12.78 -59.97 83.06
CA ASN A 311 -13.06 -61.37 83.46
C ASN A 311 -12.64 -61.65 84.92
N LYS A 312 -11.49 -61.12 85.35
CA LYS A 312 -11.04 -61.20 86.76
C LYS A 312 -12.01 -60.47 87.71
N TYR A 313 -12.64 -59.38 87.27
CA TYR A 313 -13.66 -58.67 88.03
C TYR A 313 -14.94 -59.51 88.20
N TYR A 314 -15.38 -60.20 87.14
CA TYR A 314 -16.52 -61.13 87.21
C TYR A 314 -16.27 -62.34 88.13
N GLN A 315 -15.04 -62.89 88.17
CA GLN A 315 -14.69 -63.95 89.14
C GLN A 315 -14.84 -63.48 90.60
N VAL A 316 -14.49 -62.22 90.91
CA VAL A 316 -14.64 -61.64 92.26
C VAL A 316 -16.11 -61.41 92.61
N LEU A 317 -16.98 -61.11 91.63
CA LEU A 317 -18.43 -61.07 91.82
C LEU A 317 -18.99 -62.46 92.13
N SER A 318 -18.67 -63.48 91.32
CA SER A 318 -19.15 -64.86 91.55
C SER A 318 -18.71 -65.48 92.88
N LEU A 319 -17.68 -64.94 93.53
CA LEU A 319 -17.23 -65.34 94.87
C LEU A 319 -17.97 -64.61 96.01
N ARG A 320 -18.64 -63.49 95.75
CA ARG A 320 -19.53 -62.82 96.73
C ARG A 320 -20.92 -63.43 96.75
N ASP A 321 -21.45 -63.78 95.58
CA ASP A 321 -22.83 -64.26 95.40
C ASP A 321 -23.10 -65.63 96.07
N ILE A 322 -22.05 -66.37 96.45
CA ILE A 322 -22.15 -67.61 97.23
C ILE A 322 -22.45 -67.33 98.73
N THR A 323 -22.39 -66.07 99.18
CA THR A 323 -22.42 -65.68 100.60
C THR A 323 -23.53 -64.69 101.00
N GLN A 324 -24.72 -64.70 100.37
CA GLN A 324 -25.93 -64.12 101.00
C GLN A 324 -27.29 -64.52 100.38
N GLU A 325 -28.17 -65.11 101.18
CA GLU A 325 -29.59 -65.45 100.93
C GLU A 325 -30.20 -65.90 102.28
N TRP A 326 -31.46 -65.74 102.71
CA TRP A 326 -32.68 -64.96 102.36
C TRP A 326 -33.09 -64.17 103.64
N SER A 327 -33.91 -63.11 103.72
CA SER A 327 -34.55 -62.16 102.78
C SER A 327 -35.16 -61.02 103.70
N PRO A 328 -36.40 -60.45 103.64
CA PRO A 328 -37.55 -60.54 102.71
C PRO A 328 -37.98 -59.20 102.03
N ARG A 329 -39.08 -59.33 101.28
CA ARG A 329 -39.81 -58.38 100.40
C ARG A 329 -40.58 -57.26 101.20
N PRO A 330 -41.16 -56.18 100.59
CA PRO A 330 -41.76 -56.18 99.25
C PRO A 330 -41.76 -54.92 98.34
N THR A 331 -42.08 -55.24 97.08
CA THR A 331 -42.68 -54.51 95.94
C THR A 331 -43.16 -53.06 96.07
N ALA A 332 -42.68 -52.20 95.16
CA ALA A 332 -43.50 -51.20 94.46
C ALA A 332 -42.87 -50.86 93.09
N LEU A 333 -43.64 -50.88 91.99
CA LEU A 333 -43.15 -50.59 90.63
C LEU A 333 -43.73 -49.26 90.12
N SER A 334 -42.87 -48.25 89.94
CA SER A 334 -43.15 -47.09 89.08
C SER A 334 -41.83 -46.40 88.70
N VAL A 335 -41.33 -46.67 87.49
CA VAL A 335 -40.14 -46.00 86.95
C VAL A 335 -40.59 -44.92 85.97
N LYS A 336 -40.59 -43.68 86.43
CA LYS A 336 -40.84 -42.50 85.60
C LYS A 336 -39.52 -42.06 84.96
N SER A 337 -39.52 -41.80 83.66
CA SER A 337 -38.35 -41.34 82.92
C SER A 337 -37.92 -39.94 83.33
N MET A 338 -36.61 -39.72 83.51
CA MET A 338 -35.99 -38.39 83.41
C MET A 338 -34.52 -38.51 82.96
N GLU A 339 -34.01 -37.47 82.31
CA GLU A 339 -32.80 -37.50 81.49
C GLU A 339 -31.53 -37.08 82.26
N VAL A 340 -30.36 -37.56 81.84
CA VAL A 340 -29.11 -36.76 81.90
C VAL A 340 -28.26 -36.96 80.64
N SER A 341 -28.16 -35.88 79.85
CA SER A 341 -27.05 -35.47 78.97
C SER A 341 -26.10 -36.52 78.34
N LEU A 342 -26.30 -36.82 77.05
CA LEU A 342 -25.25 -37.33 76.16
C LEU A 342 -24.56 -36.16 75.43
N THR A 343 -23.30 -35.89 75.75
CA THR A 343 -22.51 -34.82 75.11
C THR A 343 -22.19 -35.16 73.66
N ASN A 344 -22.85 -34.46 72.72
CA ASN A 344 -22.71 -34.63 71.27
C ASN A 344 -21.27 -34.48 70.74
N LYS A 345 -20.64 -35.59 70.32
CA LYS A 345 -19.39 -35.56 69.55
C LYS A 345 -19.68 -35.78 68.06
N LYS A 346 -19.83 -34.69 67.31
CA LYS A 346 -20.22 -34.70 65.88
C LYS A 346 -19.24 -35.49 65.00
N ILE A 347 -19.66 -36.67 64.54
CA ILE A 347 -19.02 -37.37 63.42
C ILE A 347 -19.66 -36.87 62.12
N ARG A 348 -18.86 -36.34 61.19
CA ARG A 348 -19.31 -35.93 59.86
C ARG A 348 -19.04 -37.04 58.84
N THR A 349 -20.09 -37.57 58.24
CA THR A 349 -19.99 -38.46 57.07
C THR A 349 -19.49 -37.65 55.87
N ILE A 350 -18.34 -38.02 55.30
CA ILE A 350 -17.86 -37.44 54.03
C ILE A 350 -18.18 -38.44 52.91
N GLN A 351 -19.23 -38.14 52.15
CA GLN A 351 -19.64 -38.96 51.01
C GLN A 351 -18.64 -38.78 49.84
N ARG A 352 -18.24 -39.88 49.23
CA ARG A 352 -17.20 -39.91 48.19
C ARG A 352 -17.86 -40.05 46.81
N TYR A 353 -17.79 -39.01 45.99
CA TYR A 353 -18.19 -39.12 44.58
C TYR A 353 -17.26 -40.08 43.82
N GLY A 354 -17.87 -41.07 43.17
CA GLY A 354 -17.21 -41.93 42.17
C GLY A 354 -17.37 -41.34 40.75
N PRO A 355 -16.50 -41.71 39.79
CA PRO A 355 -16.42 -41.08 38.49
C PRO A 355 -17.42 -41.62 37.45
N LEU A 356 -17.60 -40.86 36.36
CA LEU A 356 -18.28 -41.34 35.16
C LEU A 356 -17.48 -42.46 34.48
N MET A 357 -18.16 -43.57 34.21
CA MET A 357 -18.24 -44.23 32.90
C MET A 357 -19.70 -44.67 32.71
N ARG A 358 -20.25 -44.79 31.50
CA ARG A 358 -19.58 -44.99 30.21
C ARG A 358 -20.29 -44.23 29.08
#